data_AF-A0A917ZK66-F1
#
_entry.id   AF-A0A917ZK66-F1
#
_cell.length_a   1.000
_cell.length_b   1.000
_cell.length_c   1.000
_cell.angle_alpha   90.00
_cell.angle_beta   90.00
_cell.angle_gamma   90.00
#
_symmetry.space_group_name_H-M   'P 1'
#
loop_
_entity.id
_entity.type
_entity.pdbx_description
1 polymer ?
#
loop_
_entity_poly.entity_id
_entity_poly.type
_entity_poly.pdbx_seq_one_letter_code
_entity_poly.pdbx_strand_id
1 'polypeptide(L)'
;MPYDHRAALINGLLELAAFLKDHPDLPVSKSLTLHHFSRHDSDAEQCAEIDQIAARIGSVIDQKEIPYGRYATSRRFGPVEYRAVAILAAARARHRAEESYRGCIQPDPAPAT
;
A
#
# COMPACT_ATOMS: atom_id res chain seq x y z
N MET A 1 19.44 17.46 9.61
CA MET A 1 19.25 17.43 8.14
C MET A 1 18.28 16.30 7.84
N PRO A 2 17.08 16.56 7.31
CA PRO A 2 16.22 15.46 6.90
C PRO A 2 16.96 14.75 5.76
N TYR A 3 17.38 13.52 6.01
CA TYR A 3 17.81 12.64 4.94
C TYR A 3 16.69 12.67 3.90
N ASP A 4 17.01 12.84 2.61
CA ASP A 4 15.99 12.76 1.56
C ASP A 4 15.34 11.37 1.67
N HIS A 5 14.15 11.32 2.27
CA HIS A 5 13.48 10.08 2.64
C HIS A 5 13.25 9.20 1.41
N ARG A 6 13.06 9.84 0.25
CA ARG A 6 12.95 9.16 -1.04
C ARG A 6 14.26 8.48 -1.41
N ALA A 7 15.39 9.16 -1.28
CA ALA A 7 16.71 8.59 -1.56
C ALA A 7 17.04 7.44 -0.60
N ALA A 8 16.75 7.59 0.69
CA ALA A 8 16.93 6.51 1.68
C ALA A 8 16.10 5.27 1.33
N LEU A 9 14.81 5.46 1.00
CA LEU A 9 13.93 4.34 0.65
C LEU A 9 14.43 3.61 -0.60
N ILE A 10 14.84 4.34 -1.64
CA ILE A 10 15.36 3.74 -2.87
C ILE A 10 16.65 2.96 -2.58
N ASN A 11 17.57 3.54 -1.83
CA ASN A 11 18.83 2.87 -1.48
C ASN A 11 18.57 1.60 -0.65
N GLY A 12 17.68 1.66 0.34
CA GLY A 12 17.33 0.47 1.14
C GLY A 12 16.70 -0.66 0.31
N LEU A 13 15.89 -0.34 -0.71
CA LEU A 13 15.35 -1.35 -1.64
C LEU A 13 16.44 -2.00 -2.50
N LEU A 14 17.42 -1.21 -2.95
CA LEU A 14 18.56 -1.72 -3.71
C LEU A 14 19.46 -2.60 -2.83
N GLU A 15 19.75 -2.16 -1.61
CA GLU A 15 20.54 -2.93 -0.63
C GLU A 15 19.85 -4.24 -0.26
N LEU A 16 18.54 -4.22 -0.03
CA LEU A 16 17.77 -5.44 0.24
C LEU A 16 17.82 -6.42 -0.94
N ALA A 17 17.69 -5.93 -2.17
CA ALA A 17 17.78 -6.77 -3.36
C ALA A 17 19.17 -7.39 -3.52
N ALA A 18 20.24 -6.64 -3.23
CA ALA A 18 21.60 -7.16 -3.24
C ALA A 18 21.81 -8.22 -2.13
N PHE A 19 21.36 -7.93 -0.91
CA PHE A 19 21.44 -8.85 0.22
C PHE A 19 20.73 -10.19 -0.08
N LEU A 20 19.49 -10.16 -0.57
CA LEU A 20 18.76 -11.38 -0.90
C LEU A 20 19.39 -12.17 -2.05
N LYS A 21 20.08 -11.49 -2.98
CA LYS A 21 20.83 -12.15 -4.05
C LYS A 21 22.06 -12.90 -3.51
N ASP A 22 22.72 -12.34 -2.50
CA ASP A 22 23.92 -12.92 -1.88
C ASP A 22 23.58 -14.02 -0.83
N HIS A 23 22.32 -14.12 -0.41
CA HIS A 23 21.80 -15.08 0.57
C HIS A 23 20.64 -15.94 0.01
N PRO A 24 20.91 -16.84 -0.96
CA PRO A 24 19.86 -17.62 -1.66
C PRO A 24 19.18 -18.68 -0.80
N ASP A 25 19.74 -18.99 0.37
CA ASP A 25 19.17 -19.88 1.38
C ASP A 25 18.02 -19.22 2.17
N LEU A 26 17.93 -17.89 2.13
CA LEU A 26 16.85 -17.16 2.78
C LEU A 26 15.56 -17.24 1.96
N PRO A 27 14.42 -17.52 2.61
CA PRO A 27 13.14 -17.49 1.92
C PRO A 27 12.79 -16.06 1.49
N VAL A 28 12.30 -15.92 0.26
CA VAL A 28 11.74 -14.65 -0.25
C VAL A 28 10.22 -14.73 -0.34
N SER A 29 9.56 -13.59 -0.10
CA SER A 29 8.12 -13.46 -0.35
C SER A 29 7.80 -13.72 -1.82
N LYS A 30 6.60 -14.26 -2.09
CA LYS A 30 6.10 -14.45 -3.47
C LYS A 30 5.84 -13.13 -4.20
N SER A 31 5.61 -12.05 -3.46
CA SER A 31 5.37 -10.71 -4.00
C SER A 31 5.78 -9.62 -3.02
N LEU A 32 6.06 -8.43 -3.57
CA LEU A 32 6.32 -7.22 -2.80
C LEU A 32 5.55 -6.07 -3.44
N THR A 33 4.79 -5.33 -2.64
CA THR A 33 4.05 -4.15 -3.11
C THR A 33 4.50 -2.92 -2.35
N LEU A 34 5.02 -1.92 -3.06
CA LEU A 34 5.30 -0.61 -2.52
C LEU A 34 4.06 0.27 -2.68
N HIS A 35 3.44 0.64 -1.55
CA HIS A 35 2.24 1.46 -1.53
C HIS A 35 2.55 2.95 -1.42
N HIS A 36 1.94 3.74 -2.29
CA HIS A 36 1.77 5.18 -2.13
C HIS A 36 0.30 5.48 -1.82
N PHE A 37 0.04 6.22 -0.75
CA PHE A 37 -1.30 6.65 -0.40
C PHE A 37 -1.41 8.16 -0.58
N SER A 38 -2.43 8.59 -1.33
CA SER A 38 -2.75 10.02 -1.41
C SER A 38 -3.09 10.54 -0.02
N ARG A 39 -2.60 11.76 0.29
CA ARG A 39 -2.83 12.44 1.57
C ARG A 39 -3.74 13.65 1.46
N HIS A 40 -4.35 13.88 0.29
CA HIS A 40 -5.31 14.97 0.10
C HIS A 40 -6.59 14.72 0.90
N ASP A 41 -7.28 15.79 1.28
CA ASP A 41 -8.48 15.69 2.13
C ASP A 41 -9.73 15.29 1.34
N SER A 42 -9.89 15.84 0.13
CA SER A 42 -11.04 15.56 -0.72
C SER A 42 -10.80 14.36 -1.64
N ASP A 43 -11.86 13.57 -1.87
CA ASP A 43 -11.78 12.42 -2.77
C ASP A 43 -11.43 12.85 -4.21
N ALA A 44 -11.87 14.04 -4.65
CA ALA A 44 -11.56 14.57 -5.97
C ALA A 44 -10.05 14.85 -6.15
N GLU A 45 -9.41 15.48 -5.17
CA GLU A 45 -7.96 15.74 -5.20
C GLU A 45 -7.16 14.44 -5.10
N GLN A 46 -7.59 13.50 -4.25
CA GLN A 46 -6.95 12.20 -4.18
C GLN A 46 -7.03 11.46 -5.52
N CYS A 47 -8.20 11.40 -6.15
CA CYS A 47 -8.37 10.79 -7.47
C CYS A 47 -7.49 11.46 -8.53
N ALA A 48 -7.46 12.80 -8.56
CA ALA A 48 -6.64 13.56 -9.50
C ALA A 48 -5.13 13.28 -9.33
N GLU A 49 -4.65 13.07 -8.11
CA GLU A 49 -3.27 12.63 -7.86
C GLU A 49 -3.02 11.23 -8.44
N ILE A 50 -3.94 10.29 -8.22
CA ILE A 50 -3.83 8.92 -8.76
C ILE A 50 -3.87 8.92 -10.28
N ASP A 51 -4.69 9.76 -10.92
CA ASP A 51 -4.74 9.92 -12.38
C ASP A 51 -3.41 10.43 -12.94
N GLN A 52 -2.80 11.43 -12.27
CA GLN A 52 -1.48 11.93 -12.65
C GLN A 52 -0.40 10.84 -12.52
N ILE A 53 -0.46 10.02 -11.47
CA ILE A 53 0.46 8.90 -11.28
C ILE A 53 0.22 7.84 -12.36
N ALA A 54 -1.02 7.49 -12.67
CA ALA A 54 -1.40 6.52 -13.69
C ALA A 54 -0.81 6.92 -15.05
N ALA A 55 -0.96 8.18 -15.43
CA ALA A 55 -0.38 8.74 -16.66
C ALA A 55 1.16 8.64 -16.67
N ARG A 56 1.83 8.95 -15.55
CA ARG A 56 3.31 8.88 -15.45
C ARG A 56 3.85 7.46 -15.51
N ILE A 57 3.18 6.50 -14.89
CA ILE A 57 3.62 5.10 -14.89
C ILE A 57 3.12 4.34 -16.13
N GLY A 58 2.29 4.95 -16.97
CA GLY A 58 1.74 4.32 -18.18
C GLY A 58 0.75 3.20 -17.84
N SER A 59 -0.08 3.40 -16.82
CA SER A 59 -1.10 2.45 -16.37
C SER A 59 -2.48 3.09 -16.36
N VAL A 60 -3.50 2.29 -16.09
CA VAL A 60 -4.90 2.72 -15.99
C VAL A 60 -5.41 2.53 -14.55
N ILE A 61 -6.57 3.10 -14.27
CA ILE A 61 -7.25 2.91 -12.98
C ILE A 61 -7.82 1.50 -12.89
N ASP A 62 -7.59 0.85 -11.75
CA ASP A 62 -8.12 -0.47 -11.43
C ASP A 62 -9.60 -0.37 -11.07
N GLN A 63 -10.46 -0.55 -12.08
CA GLN A 63 -11.91 -0.46 -11.91
C GLN A 63 -12.48 -1.48 -10.90
N LYS A 64 -11.76 -2.58 -10.62
CA LYS A 64 -12.20 -3.60 -9.67
C LYS A 64 -12.13 -3.15 -8.23
N GLU A 65 -11.33 -2.12 -7.94
CA GLU A 65 -11.13 -1.58 -6.60
C GLU A 65 -12.20 -0.54 -6.21
N ILE A 66 -12.87 0.07 -7.21
CA ILE A 66 -13.86 1.13 -7.02
C ILE A 66 -15.03 0.68 -6.11
N PRO A 67 -15.62 -0.52 -6.28
CA PRO A 67 -16.69 -1.00 -5.40
C PRO A 67 -16.26 -1.14 -3.93
N TYR A 68 -14.96 -1.30 -3.66
CA TYR A 68 -14.41 -1.37 -2.31
C TYR A 68 -14.04 0.01 -1.75
N GLY A 69 -14.33 1.08 -2.49
CA GLY A 69 -14.02 2.47 -2.17
C GLY A 69 -12.52 2.77 -2.26
N ARG A 70 -11.80 2.07 -3.13
CA ARG A 70 -10.39 2.30 -3.43
C ARG A 70 -10.27 2.75 -4.89
N TYR A 71 -9.57 3.87 -5.10
CA TYR A 71 -9.25 4.37 -6.41
C TYR A 71 -7.74 4.23 -6.61
N ALA A 72 -7.32 3.30 -7.47
CA ALA A 72 -5.95 2.84 -7.49
C ALA A 72 -5.41 2.63 -8.91
N THR A 73 -4.09 2.75 -9.03
CA THR A 73 -3.33 2.35 -10.23
C THR A 73 -2.05 1.64 -9.80
N SER A 74 -1.52 0.79 -10.66
CA SER A 74 -0.25 0.13 -10.37
C SER A 74 0.57 -0.21 -11.61
N ARG A 75 1.86 -0.43 -11.39
CA ARG A 75 2.80 -0.96 -12.38
C ARG A 75 3.62 -2.09 -11.76
N ARG A 76 3.79 -3.17 -12.51
CA ARG A 76 4.52 -4.38 -12.08
C ARG A 76 5.88 -4.51 -12.76
N PHE A 77 6.83 -5.06 -12.01
CA PHE A 77 8.19 -5.41 -12.39
C PHE A 77 8.42 -6.87 -11.95
N GLY A 78 7.88 -7.82 -12.71
CA GLY A 78 7.76 -9.21 -12.24
C GLY A 78 6.85 -9.29 -10.99
N PRO A 79 7.28 -9.93 -9.89
CA PRO A 79 6.50 -10.04 -8.65
C PRO A 79 6.49 -8.77 -7.78
N VAL A 80 7.20 -7.72 -8.20
CA VAL A 80 7.25 -6.42 -7.50
C VAL A 80 6.24 -5.46 -8.10
N GLU A 81 5.42 -4.82 -7.28
CA GLU A 81 4.38 -3.88 -7.70
C GLU A 81 4.59 -2.51 -7.04
N TYR A 82 4.55 -1.43 -7.82
CA TYR A 82 4.30 -0.09 -7.30
C TYR A 82 2.81 0.20 -7.41
N ARG A 83 2.15 0.52 -6.29
CA ARG A 83 0.70 0.74 -6.23
C ARG A 83 0.39 2.08 -5.57
N ALA A 84 -0.28 2.96 -6.30
CA ALA A 84 -0.79 4.22 -5.77
C ALA A 84 -2.29 4.10 -5.51
N VAL A 85 -2.75 4.50 -4.32
CA VAL A 85 -4.12 4.29 -3.86
C VAL A 85 -4.66 5.56 -3.18
N ALA A 86 -5.87 5.95 -3.57
CA ALA A 86 -6.75 6.83 -2.81
C ALA A 86 -7.82 5.96 -2.13
N ILE A 87 -7.98 6.13 -0.82
CA ILE A 87 -9.03 5.43 -0.04
C ILE A 87 -10.16 6.42 0.13
N LEU A 88 -11.28 6.25 -0.57
CA LEU A 88 -12.36 7.24 -0.65
C LEU A 88 -13.11 7.41 0.68
N ALA A 89 -13.81 8.52 0.85
CA ALA A 89 -14.45 8.94 2.10
C ALA A 89 -15.38 7.87 2.68
N ALA A 90 -16.17 7.21 1.83
CA ALA A 90 -17.06 6.13 2.26
C ALA A 90 -16.28 4.93 2.83
N ALA A 91 -15.16 4.56 2.21
CA ALA A 91 -14.30 3.49 2.73
C ALA A 91 -13.58 3.91 4.02
N ARG A 92 -13.12 5.17 4.12
CA ARG A 92 -12.54 5.71 5.37
C ARG A 92 -13.58 5.70 6.50
N ALA A 93 -14.82 6.09 6.23
CA ALA A 93 -15.91 6.09 7.20
C ALA A 93 -16.25 4.66 7.67
N ARG A 94 -16.35 3.71 6.74
CA ARG A 94 -16.53 2.28 7.07
C ARG A 94 -15.40 1.75 7.94
N HIS A 95 -14.15 2.05 7.58
CA HIS A 95 -13.00 1.63 8.38
C HIS A 95 -13.02 2.20 9.80
N ARG A 96 -13.35 3.49 9.96
CA ARG A 96 -13.50 4.11 11.29
C ARG A 96 -14.61 3.46 12.13
N ALA A 97 -15.73 3.07 11.50
CA ALA A 97 -16.79 2.36 12.19
C ALA A 97 -16.34 0.96 12.65
N GLU A 98 -15.65 0.21 11.79
CA GLU A 98 -15.05 -1.09 12.13
C GLU A 98 -14.01 -0.94 13.28
N GLU A 99 -13.13 0.07 13.16
CA GLU A 99 -12.10 0.38 14.17
C GLU A 99 -12.71 0.79 15.51
N SER A 100 -13.86 1.48 15.52
CA SER A 100 -14.55 1.87 16.75
C SER A 100 -15.00 0.68 17.62
N TYR A 101 -15.10 -0.51 17.03
CA TYR A 101 -15.44 -1.75 17.74
C TYR A 101 -14.20 -2.54 18.20
N ARG A 102 -12.99 -2.10 17.81
CA ARG A 102 -11.75 -2.82 18.11
C ARG A 102 -11.52 -2.89 19.62
N GLY A 103 -11.41 -4.12 20.13
CA GLY A 103 -11.18 -4.38 21.55
C GLY A 103 -12.43 -4.45 22.43
N CYS A 104 -13.63 -4.18 21.87
CA CYS A 104 -14.89 -4.32 22.60
C CYS A 104 -15.22 -5.77 22.95
N ILE A 105 -14.70 -6.74 22.19
CA ILE A 105 -14.84 -8.19 22.46
C ILE A 105 -13.46 -8.76 22.76
N GLN A 106 -13.34 -9.41 23.91
CA GLN A 106 -12.16 -10.17 24.29
C GLN A 106 -12.40 -11.65 23.93
N PRO A 107 -11.41 -12.35 23.36
CA PRO A 107 -11.51 -13.79 23.16
C PRO A 107 -11.58 -14.47 24.53
N ASP A 108 -12.28 -15.61 24.59
CA ASP A 108 -12.22 -16.48 25.76
C ASP A 108 -10.75 -16.82 26.07
N PRO A 109 -10.39 -16.95 27.37
CA PRO A 109 -9.04 -17.34 27.74
C PRO A 109 -8.69 -18.68 27.06
N ALA A 110 -7.48 -18.77 26.52
CA ALA A 110 -6.98 -20.03 25.98
C ALA A 110 -7.08 -21.11 27.07
N PRO A 111 -7.48 -22.35 26.72
CA PRO A 111 -7.58 -23.42 27.70
C PRO A 111 -6.22 -23.63 28.39
N ALA A 112 -6.25 -23.79 29.71
CA ALA A 112 -5.05 -24.12 30.48
C ALA A 112 -4.46 -25.44 29.96
N THR A 113 -3.18 -25.41 29.60
CA THR A 113 -2.40 -26.60 29.20
C THR A 113 -2.07 -27.46 30.41
#